data_AF-A0A7C9CNV0-F1
#
_entry.id   AF-A0A7C9CNV0-F1
#
_cell.length_a   1.000
_cell.length_b   1.000
_cell.length_c   1.000
_cell.angle_alpha   90.00
_cell.angle_beta   90.00
_cell.angle_gamma   90.00
#
_symmetry.space_group_name_H-M   'P 1'
#
loop_
_entity.id
_entity.type
_entity.pdbx_description
1 polymer ?
#
loop_
_entity_poly.entity_id
_entity_poly.type
_entity_poly.pdbx_seq_one_letter_code
_entity_poly.pdbx_strand_id
1 'polypeptide(L)'
;NKNSGLCLTCQANYTDCPGHYGYMTLALPAFNIGYISAILDTLKCICKCCSRILLPEKQFREYLKKMRNPKLDVLQKTDLKKKIVKMCGDKTEVKCVRCGYVNGKVKKGKTQLAIVHNGHKWDKDDGESKTFVPSVINPLDALLLFKKMQDQE
;
A
#
# COMPACT_ATOMS: atom_id res chain seq x y z
N ASN A 1 46.69 -13.18 12.68
CA ASN A 1 45.50 -14.01 12.39
C ASN A 1 45.38 -14.15 10.87
N LYS A 2 45.96 -15.19 10.28
CA LYS A 2 46.03 -15.39 8.81
C LYS A 2 44.77 -16.16 8.37
N ASN A 3 43.63 -15.49 8.25
CA ASN A 3 42.52 -16.08 7.52
C ASN A 3 42.87 -16.00 6.03
N SER A 4 43.12 -17.14 5.41
CA SER A 4 43.07 -17.29 3.95
C SER A 4 41.77 -16.64 3.47
N GLY A 5 41.85 -15.61 2.63
CA GLY A 5 40.73 -14.79 2.15
C GLY A 5 39.74 -15.54 1.25
N LEU A 6 39.39 -16.76 1.63
CA LEU A 6 38.44 -17.65 1.00
C LEU A 6 37.05 -17.32 1.53
N CYS A 7 36.07 -17.28 0.64
CA CYS A 7 34.69 -17.07 0.99
C CYS A 7 34.15 -18.23 1.85
N LEU A 8 33.38 -17.93 2.91
CA LEU A 8 32.74 -18.96 3.74
C LEU A 8 31.67 -19.78 2.99
N THR A 9 31.03 -19.19 1.97
CA THR A 9 29.92 -19.84 1.23
C THR A 9 30.43 -20.69 0.08
N CYS A 10 31.26 -20.12 -0.80
CA CYS A 10 31.74 -20.80 -2.01
C CYS A 10 33.19 -21.29 -1.92
N GLN A 11 33.90 -21.01 -0.82
CA GLN A 11 35.31 -21.37 -0.61
C GLN A 11 36.27 -20.88 -1.71
N ALA A 12 35.83 -19.95 -2.56
CA ALA A 12 36.62 -19.35 -3.61
C ALA A 12 37.42 -18.16 -3.09
N ASN A 13 38.55 -17.88 -3.73
CA ASN A 13 39.33 -16.66 -3.50
C ASN A 13 38.58 -15.41 -3.99
N TYR A 14 39.05 -14.23 -3.59
CA TYR A 14 38.48 -12.94 -4.00
C TYR A 14 38.31 -12.77 -5.53
N THR A 15 39.21 -13.33 -6.33
CA THR A 15 39.14 -13.25 -7.81
C THR A 15 38.00 -14.06 -8.41
N ASP A 16 37.64 -15.18 -7.77
CA ASP A 16 36.73 -16.18 -8.32
C ASP A 16 35.37 -16.16 -7.60
N CYS A 17 35.23 -15.40 -6.50
CA CYS A 17 34.01 -15.28 -5.73
C CYS A 17 33.08 -14.23 -6.36
N PRO A 18 31.88 -14.61 -6.84
CA PRO A 18 30.93 -13.65 -7.45
C PRO A 18 30.23 -12.75 -6.41
N GLY A 19 30.43 -13.00 -5.12
CA GLY A 19 29.70 -12.35 -4.02
C GLY A 19 28.38 -13.06 -3.67
N HIS A 20 27.97 -12.97 -2.41
CA HIS A 20 26.76 -13.61 -1.88
C HIS A 20 25.89 -12.60 -1.16
N TYR A 21 24.57 -12.72 -1.32
CA TYR A 21 23.62 -11.86 -0.66
C TYR A 21 23.53 -12.17 0.84
N GLY A 22 23.51 -11.12 1.65
CA GLY A 22 23.09 -11.16 3.04
C GLY A 22 21.74 -10.46 3.20
N TYR A 23 21.10 -10.67 4.35
CA TYR A 23 19.93 -9.91 4.75
C TYR A 23 20.10 -9.40 6.18
N MET A 24 19.45 -8.29 6.49
CA MET A 24 19.40 -7.73 7.83
C MET A 24 17.93 -7.55 8.21
N THR A 25 17.55 -8.12 9.35
CA THR A 25 16.20 -7.98 9.89
C THR A 25 16.07 -6.64 10.62
N LEU A 26 15.17 -5.78 10.15
CA LEU A 26 14.87 -4.52 10.81
C LEU A 26 13.93 -4.73 11.99
N ALA A 27 14.11 -3.98 13.08
CA ALA A 27 13.25 -4.05 14.25
C ALA A 27 11.82 -3.53 13.97
N LEU A 28 11.69 -2.56 13.06
CA LEU A 28 10.41 -2.01 12.62
C LEU A 28 10.37 -1.93 11.09
N PRO A 29 9.18 -2.07 10.47
CA PRO A 29 9.04 -1.89 9.03
C PRO A 29 9.31 -0.45 8.62
N ALA A 30 9.84 -0.28 7.41
CA ALA A 30 10.10 1.02 6.81
C ALA A 30 9.46 1.10 5.43
N PHE A 31 9.06 2.30 5.01
CA PHE A 31 8.60 2.51 3.64
C PHE A 31 9.78 2.44 2.66
N ASN A 32 9.63 1.64 1.62
CA ASN A 32 10.56 1.68 0.49
C ASN A 32 10.25 2.91 -0.38
N ILE A 33 11.24 3.78 -0.53
CA ILE A 33 11.13 5.05 -1.27
C ILE A 33 10.74 4.81 -2.74
N GLY A 34 11.25 3.74 -3.37
CA GLY A 34 10.91 3.38 -4.75
C GLY A 34 9.45 2.97 -4.94
N TYR A 35 8.82 2.44 -3.87
CA TYR A 35 7.43 1.99 -3.91
C TYR A 35 6.44 2.95 -3.24
N ILE A 36 6.88 4.09 -2.71
CA ILE A 36 6.01 5.00 -1.94
C ILE A 36 4.79 5.46 -2.75
N SER A 37 4.97 5.73 -4.05
CA SER A 37 3.87 6.13 -4.94
C SER A 37 2.86 5.00 -5.13
N ALA A 38 3.32 3.75 -5.26
CA ALA A 38 2.45 2.59 -5.36
C ALA A 38 1.72 2.31 -4.04
N ILE A 39 2.41 2.40 -2.91
CA ILE A 39 1.84 2.28 -1.56
C ILE A 39 0.71 3.32 -1.37
N LEU A 40 0.94 4.57 -1.76
CA LEU A 40 -0.06 5.63 -1.71
C LEU A 40 -1.27 5.33 -2.58
N ASP A 41 -1.07 4.85 -3.80
CA ASP A 41 -2.16 4.50 -4.72
C ASP A 41 -2.99 3.32 -4.20
N THR A 42 -2.35 2.29 -3.63
CA THR A 42 -3.04 1.18 -2.97
C THR A 42 -3.83 1.69 -1.77
N LEU A 43 -3.21 2.50 -0.90
CA LEU A 43 -3.88 3.08 0.27
C LEU A 43 -5.06 3.98 -0.12
N LYS A 44 -5.06 4.66 -1.27
CA LYS A 44 -6.25 5.39 -1.76
C LYS A 44 -7.40 4.44 -2.12
N CYS A 45 -7.08 3.26 -2.64
CA CYS A 45 -8.07 2.31 -3.15
C CYS A 45 -8.64 1.36 -2.09
N ILE A 46 -7.96 1.17 -0.96
CA ILE A 46 -8.43 0.24 0.08
C ILE A 46 -9.10 0.95 1.27
N CYS A 47 -9.94 0.22 1.99
CA CYS A 47 -10.54 0.64 3.24
C CYS A 47 -9.55 0.56 4.39
N LYS A 48 -9.49 1.58 5.26
CA LYS A 48 -8.53 1.67 6.38
C LYS A 48 -8.98 0.88 7.62
N CYS A 49 -10.12 0.21 7.52
CA CYS A 49 -10.67 -0.65 8.57
C CYS A 49 -10.62 -2.13 8.17
N CYS A 50 -11.19 -2.48 7.01
CA CYS A 50 -11.30 -3.87 6.55
C CYS A 50 -10.36 -4.25 5.40
N SER A 51 -9.52 -3.32 4.92
CA SER A 51 -8.57 -3.53 3.81
C SER A 51 -9.15 -3.88 2.44
N ARG A 52 -10.48 -3.81 2.29
CA ARG A 52 -11.16 -4.11 1.02
C ARG A 52 -11.17 -2.94 0.06
N ILE A 53 -11.30 -3.22 -1.24
CA ILE A 53 -11.34 -2.19 -2.27
C ILE A 53 -12.57 -1.28 -2.15
N LEU A 54 -12.36 0.03 -2.32
CA LEU A 54 -13.38 1.09 -2.23
C LEU A 54 -14.07 1.34 -3.58
N LEU A 55 -14.41 0.26 -4.28
CA LEU A 55 -15.18 0.30 -5.52
C LEU A 55 -16.55 -0.36 -5.34
N PRO A 56 -17.60 0.17 -5.99
CA PRO A 56 -18.86 -0.55 -6.12
C PRO A 56 -18.66 -1.89 -6.82
N GLU A 57 -19.39 -2.91 -6.41
CA GLU A 57 -19.19 -4.30 -6.86
C GLU A 57 -19.34 -4.46 -8.39
N LYS A 58 -20.28 -3.74 -9.00
CA LYS A 58 -20.46 -3.71 -10.46
C LYS A 58 -19.21 -3.21 -11.18
N GLN A 59 -18.68 -2.07 -10.75
CA GLN A 59 -17.48 -1.47 -11.34
C GLN A 59 -16.25 -2.33 -11.10
N PHE A 60 -16.12 -2.88 -9.89
CA PHE A 60 -15.03 -3.79 -9.54
C PHE A 60 -14.97 -4.99 -10.51
N ARG A 61 -16.09 -5.68 -10.72
CA ARG A 61 -16.16 -6.83 -11.65
C ARG A 61 -15.83 -6.44 -13.10
N GLU A 62 -16.30 -5.29 -13.56
CA GLU A 62 -16.00 -4.78 -14.90
C GLU A 62 -14.51 -4.45 -15.09
N TYR A 63 -13.90 -3.75 -14.12
CA TYR A 63 -12.47 -3.41 -14.17
C TYR A 63 -11.58 -4.63 -14.02
N LEU A 64 -11.96 -5.59 -13.17
CA LEU A 64 -11.24 -6.84 -13.00
C LEU A 64 -11.20 -7.65 -14.31
N LYS A 65 -12.34 -7.74 -15.01
CA LYS A 65 -12.41 -8.40 -16.32
C LYS A 65 -11.51 -7.71 -17.35
N LYS A 66 -11.46 -6.37 -17.36
CA LYS A 66 -10.59 -5.60 -18.26
C LYS A 66 -9.10 -5.81 -17.93
N MET A 67 -8.73 -5.79 -16.65
CA MET A 67 -7.34 -5.97 -16.20
C MET A 67 -6.80 -7.38 -16.48
N ARG A 68 -7.66 -8.41 -16.40
CA ARG A 68 -7.31 -9.81 -16.69
C ARG A 68 -7.24 -10.14 -18.19
N ASN A 69 -7.58 -9.21 -19.08
CA ASN A 69 -7.49 -9.45 -20.51
C ASN A 69 -6.02 -9.58 -20.95
N PRO A 70 -5.58 -10.75 -21.48
CA PRO A 70 -4.20 -10.97 -21.89
C PRO A 70 -3.80 -10.12 -23.12
N LYS A 71 -4.78 -9.68 -23.93
CA LYS A 71 -4.53 -8.87 -25.13
C LYS A 71 -4.29 -7.38 -24.83
N LEU A 72 -4.37 -6.98 -23.56
CA LEU A 72 -4.28 -5.58 -23.17
C LEU A 72 -2.81 -5.18 -23.00
N ASP A 73 -2.42 -4.11 -23.71
CA ASP A 73 -1.05 -3.59 -23.68
C ASP A 73 -0.69 -3.00 -22.29
N VAL A 74 0.62 -2.91 -22.00
CA VAL A 74 1.14 -2.38 -20.74
C VAL A 74 0.74 -0.92 -20.53
N LEU A 75 0.74 -0.10 -21.58
CA LEU A 75 0.30 1.30 -21.50
C LEU A 75 -1.20 1.38 -21.16
N GLN A 76 -2.00 0.53 -21.80
CA GLN A 76 -3.44 0.45 -21.53
C GLN A 76 -3.75 -0.02 -20.11
N LYS A 77 -3.00 -0.99 -19.59
CA LYS A 77 -3.09 -1.44 -18.18
C LYS A 77 -2.74 -0.32 -17.20
N THR A 78 -1.68 0.44 -17.48
CA THR A 78 -1.28 1.56 -16.62
C THR A 78 -2.30 2.69 -16.65
N ASP A 79 -2.89 3.00 -17.80
CA ASP A 79 -3.98 3.98 -17.88
C ASP A 79 -5.25 3.52 -17.18
N LEU A 80 -5.57 2.24 -17.25
CA LEU A 80 -6.69 1.65 -16.52
C LEU A 80 -6.46 1.74 -15.00
N LYS A 81 -5.25 1.41 -14.52
CA LYS A 81 -4.85 1.61 -13.12
C LYS A 81 -5.03 3.06 -12.69
N LYS A 82 -4.51 4.03 -13.46
CA LYS A 82 -4.65 5.47 -13.14
C LYS A 82 -6.12 5.88 -13.03
N LYS A 83 -6.99 5.40 -13.92
CA LYS A 83 -8.44 5.65 -13.88
C LYS A 83 -9.05 5.10 -12.59
N ILE A 84 -8.73 3.87 -12.21
CA ILE A 84 -9.23 3.23 -10.98
C ILE A 84 -8.78 4.00 -9.74
N VAL A 85 -7.49 4.34 -9.64
CA VAL A 85 -6.93 5.08 -8.51
C VAL A 85 -7.57 6.46 -8.39
N LYS A 86 -7.79 7.14 -9.52
CA LYS A 86 -8.48 8.43 -9.57
C LYS A 86 -9.91 8.31 -9.04
N MET A 87 -10.66 7.32 -9.49
CA MET A 87 -12.04 7.09 -9.01
C MET A 87 -12.12 6.82 -7.49
N CYS A 88 -11.16 6.08 -6.94
CA CYS A 88 -11.12 5.79 -5.50
C CYS A 88 -10.64 6.99 -4.67
N GLY A 89 -9.72 7.81 -5.20
CA GLY A 89 -9.04 8.88 -4.47
C GLY A 89 -9.58 10.31 -4.70
N ASP A 90 -10.44 10.53 -5.69
CA ASP A 90 -10.99 11.86 -6.00
C ASP A 90 -12.07 12.30 -5.02
N LYS A 91 -12.83 11.35 -4.48
CA LYS A 91 -13.89 11.61 -3.52
C LYS A 91 -13.30 12.09 -2.20
N THR A 92 -13.92 13.11 -1.61
CA THR A 92 -13.56 13.64 -0.29
C THR A 92 -13.72 12.58 0.79
N GLU A 93 -14.78 11.77 0.66
CA GLU A 93 -15.11 10.65 1.52
C GLU A 93 -15.74 9.49 0.72
N VAL A 94 -15.40 8.26 1.12
CA VAL A 94 -15.97 7.03 0.56
C VAL A 94 -16.36 6.09 1.69
N LYS A 95 -17.66 5.85 1.84
CA LYS A 95 -18.18 4.84 2.76
C LYS A 95 -17.90 3.44 2.20
N CYS A 96 -17.26 2.59 2.99
CA CYS A 96 -17.02 1.21 2.61
C CYS A 96 -18.36 0.44 2.56
N VAL A 97 -18.62 -0.23 1.44
CA VAL A 97 -19.85 -1.04 1.24
C VAL A 97 -19.90 -2.24 2.19
N ARG A 98 -18.75 -2.70 2.70
CA ARG A 98 -18.64 -3.94 3.48
C ARG A 98 -18.69 -3.72 4.98
N CYS A 99 -17.94 -2.74 5.51
CA CYS A 99 -17.92 -2.46 6.95
C CYS A 99 -18.56 -1.12 7.35
N GLY A 100 -18.98 -0.29 6.38
CA GLY A 100 -19.59 1.01 6.67
C GLY A 100 -18.61 2.11 7.09
N TYR A 101 -17.32 1.81 7.27
CA TYR A 101 -16.30 2.80 7.64
C TYR A 101 -16.16 3.90 6.59
N VAL A 102 -16.06 5.16 7.03
CA VAL A 102 -15.92 6.34 6.16
C VAL A 102 -14.43 6.61 5.91
N ASN A 103 -14.00 6.43 4.67
CA ASN A 103 -12.62 6.61 4.25
C ASN A 103 -12.47 7.98 3.60
N GLY A 104 -11.80 8.91 4.25
CA GLY A 104 -11.45 10.16 3.59
C GLY A 104 -10.14 10.11 2.80
N LYS A 105 -9.72 11.27 2.32
CA LYS A 105 -8.63 11.42 1.36
C LYS A 105 -7.27 10.99 1.94
N VAL A 106 -6.47 10.30 1.12
CA VAL A 106 -5.08 9.94 1.46
C VAL A 106 -4.13 10.83 0.67
N LYS A 107 -3.16 11.45 1.36
CA LYS A 107 -2.16 12.34 0.76
C LYS A 107 -0.76 12.02 1.28
N LYS A 108 0.25 12.31 0.48
CA LYS A 108 1.65 12.32 0.93
C LYS A 108 1.89 13.58 1.77
N GLY A 109 2.56 13.43 2.92
CA GLY A 109 3.04 14.55 3.73
C GLY A 109 4.01 15.44 2.93
N LYS A 110 3.99 16.75 3.21
CA LYS A 110 4.80 17.74 2.47
C LYS A 110 6.29 17.70 2.84
N THR A 111 6.63 17.34 4.07
CA THR A 111 7.99 17.50 4.64
C THR A 111 8.58 16.22 5.22
N GLN A 112 7.78 15.19 5.48
CA GLN A 112 8.21 13.89 5.99
C GLN A 112 7.68 12.76 5.11
N LEU A 113 8.32 11.58 5.13
CA LEU A 113 7.83 10.33 4.53
C LEU A 113 6.61 9.78 5.30
N ALA A 114 5.62 10.64 5.53
CA ALA A 114 4.39 10.36 6.21
C ALA A 114 3.25 10.26 5.20
N ILE A 115 2.36 9.31 5.40
CA ILE A 115 1.12 9.18 4.65
C ILE A 115 0.01 9.71 5.55
N VAL A 116 -0.69 10.75 5.11
CA VAL A 116 -1.76 11.36 5.90
C VAL A 116 -3.09 10.84 5.39
N HIS A 117 -3.86 10.21 6.27
CA HIS A 117 -5.24 9.83 6.05
C HIS A 117 -6.15 10.72 6.87
N ASN A 118 -6.98 11.42 6.13
CA ASN A 118 -7.95 12.36 6.61
C ASN A 118 -9.21 11.54 6.87
N GLY A 119 -9.49 11.17 8.13
CA GLY A 119 -10.52 10.19 8.49
C GLY A 119 -11.41 10.65 9.65
N HIS A 120 -12.51 9.94 9.88
CA HIS A 120 -13.33 10.13 11.07
C HIS A 120 -12.77 9.29 12.22
N LYS A 121 -12.60 9.91 13.39
CA LYS A 121 -12.53 9.18 14.66
C LYS A 121 -13.94 8.66 14.98
N TRP A 122 -14.02 7.39 15.35
CA TRP A 122 -15.21 6.84 15.99
C TRP A 122 -15.03 7.01 17.49
N ASP A 123 -15.52 8.12 18.04
CA ASP A 123 -15.63 8.24 19.49
C ASP A 123 -16.83 7.40 19.94
N LYS A 124 -16.63 6.62 21.02
CA LYS A 124 -17.65 5.73 21.58
C LYS A 124 -18.66 6.44 22.48
N ASP A 125 -18.56 7.76 22.62
CA ASP A 125 -19.38 8.55 23.53
C ASP A 125 -19.96 9.75 22.77
N ASP A 126 -21.29 9.81 22.81
CA ASP A 126 -22.16 10.97 22.66
C ASP A 126 -22.19 11.78 21.36
N GLY A 127 -23.38 12.32 21.12
CA GLY A 127 -23.81 12.89 19.85
C GLY A 127 -23.01 14.12 19.42
N GLU A 128 -22.87 14.23 18.10
CA GLU A 128 -22.48 15.42 17.35
C GLU A 128 -21.14 16.08 17.71
N SER A 129 -20.07 15.62 17.05
CA SER A 129 -19.25 16.47 16.17
C SER A 129 -18.36 15.60 15.29
N LYS A 130 -18.77 15.44 14.03
CA LYS A 130 -18.00 14.76 12.97
C LYS A 130 -16.80 15.63 12.56
N THR A 131 -15.81 15.80 13.44
CA THR A 131 -14.56 16.47 13.08
C THR A 131 -13.62 15.49 12.38
N PHE A 132 -12.98 15.99 11.33
CA PHE A 132 -12.08 15.21 10.50
C PHE A 132 -10.67 15.33 11.08
N VAL A 133 -10.15 14.24 11.63
CA VAL A 133 -8.85 14.25 12.29
C VAL A 133 -7.82 13.70 11.30
N PRO A 134 -6.82 14.49 10.88
CA PRO A 134 -5.70 13.98 10.11
C PRO A 134 -4.96 12.93 10.95
N SER A 135 -4.96 11.69 10.49
CA SER A 135 -4.20 10.58 11.07
C SER A 135 -3.01 10.27 10.19
N VAL A 136 -1.86 9.99 10.80
CA VAL A 136 -0.66 9.56 10.08
C VAL A 136 -0.66 8.03 10.02
N ILE A 137 -0.64 7.49 8.80
CA ILE A 137 -0.42 6.07 8.56
C ILE A 137 1.08 5.82 8.57
N ASN A 138 1.56 5.14 9.59
CA ASN A 138 2.96 4.73 9.70
C ASN A 138 3.22 3.41 8.91
N PRO A 139 4.48 3.00 8.74
CA PRO A 139 4.80 1.77 8.01
C PRO A 139 4.20 0.50 8.62
N LEU A 140 4.05 0.44 9.95
CA LEU A 140 3.48 -0.72 10.64
C LEU A 140 1.98 -0.83 10.37
N ASP A 141 1.24 0.28 10.46
CA ASP A 141 -0.20 0.34 10.16
C ASP A 141 -0.46 -0.03 8.69
N ALA A 142 0.33 0.54 7.77
CA ALA A 142 0.24 0.19 6.35
C ALA A 142 0.51 -1.31 6.12
N LEU A 143 1.51 -1.88 6.79
CA LEU A 143 1.81 -3.31 6.70
C LEU A 143 0.66 -4.17 7.24
N LEU A 144 0.05 -3.78 8.37
CA LEU A 144 -1.11 -4.48 8.93
C LEU A 144 -2.34 -4.40 8.02
N LEU A 145 -2.54 -3.27 7.35
CA LEU A 145 -3.59 -3.13 6.34
C LEU A 145 -3.34 -4.04 5.14
N PHE A 146 -2.12 -4.07 4.61
CA PHE A 146 -1.78 -4.90 3.46
C PHE A 146 -1.86 -6.40 3.78
N LYS A 147 -1.50 -6.82 4.99
CA LYS A 147 -1.66 -8.22 5.45
C LYS A 147 -3.13 -8.68 5.51
N LYS A 148 -4.08 -7.76 5.61
CA LYS A 148 -5.52 -8.06 5.63
C LYS A 148 -6.17 -8.08 4.25
N MET A 149 -5.44 -7.69 3.19
CA MET A 149 -5.96 -7.76 1.82
C MET A 149 -6.14 -9.22 1.40
N GLN A 150 -7.24 -9.52 0.72
CA GLN A 150 -7.52 -10.86 0.19
C GLN A 150 -7.10 -10.93 -1.28
N ASP A 151 -6.51 -12.05 -1.72
CA ASP A 151 -6.05 -12.23 -3.12
C ASP A 151 -7.19 -12.18 -4.17
N GLN A 152 -8.44 -12.27 -3.71
CA GLN A 152 -9.63 -12.15 -4.55
C GLN A 152 -9.99 -10.70 -4.89
N GLU A 153 -9.38 -9.71 -4.23
CA GLU A 153 -9.67 -8.27 -4.34
C GLU A 153 -8.54 -7.47 -5.01
#